data_AF-A0A0F9AF16-F1
#
_entry.id   AF-A0A0F9AF16-F1
#
_cell.length_a   1.000
_cell.length_b   1.000
_cell.length_c   1.000
_cell.angle_alpha   90.00
_cell.angle_beta   90.00
_cell.angle_gamma   90.00
#
_symmetry.space_group_name_H-M   'P 1'
#
loop_
_entity.id
_entity.type
_entity.pdbx_description
1 polymer ?
#
loop_
_entity_poly.entity_id
_entity_poly.type
_entity_poly.pdbx_seq_one_letter_code
_entity_poly.pdbx_strand_id
1 'polypeptide(L)'
;MKTITFYAPSIKRYETTELAQENHYNFIPVSITGTQCALDCDHCKGQLLKHMKSVSDPESLFKVCTDLTRKNAKGVLISGGCDSAGKV
;
A
#
# COMPACT_ATOMS: atom_id res chain seq x y z
N MET A 1 12.41 -21.43 18.22
CA MET A 1 11.83 -20.07 18.25
C MET A 1 11.21 -19.81 16.89
N LYS A 2 9.97 -19.28 16.80
CA LYS A 2 9.32 -19.03 15.51
C LYS A 2 9.66 -17.64 15.01
N THR A 3 10.07 -17.52 13.76
CA THR A 3 10.37 -16.23 13.12
C THR A 3 9.06 -15.55 12.68
N ILE A 4 8.92 -14.26 12.98
CA ILE A 4 7.83 -13.41 12.46
C ILE A 4 8.44 -12.47 11.41
N THR A 5 7.77 -12.33 10.26
CA THR A 5 8.18 -11.41 9.19
C THR A 5 7.12 -10.34 9.00
N PHE A 6 7.55 -9.08 8.87
CA PHE A 6 6.66 -7.92 8.77
C PHE A 6 6.66 -7.32 7.36
N TYR A 7 5.46 -7.00 6.87
CA TYR A 7 5.21 -6.37 5.58
C TYR A 7 4.38 -5.09 5.79
N ALA A 8 4.96 -4.09 6.46
CA ALA A 8 4.23 -2.91 6.91
C ALA A 8 4.25 -1.78 5.86
N PRO A 9 3.12 -1.07 5.65
CA PRO A 9 3.03 -0.01 4.63
C PRO A 9 3.94 1.16 4.98
N SER A 10 4.71 1.62 4.00
CA SER A 10 5.67 2.73 4.17
C SER A 10 5.02 4.12 4.23
N ILE A 11 3.71 4.21 4.58
CA ILE A 11 2.98 5.47 4.84
C ILE A 11 3.43 6.09 6.17
N LYS A 12 3.79 5.24 7.14
CA LYS A 12 4.30 5.64 8.45
C LYS A 12 5.68 5.04 8.64
N ARG A 13 6.61 5.82 9.20
CA ARG A 13 7.94 5.33 9.58
C ARG A 13 7.85 4.41 10.80
N TYR A 14 8.48 3.24 10.71
CA TYR A 14 8.66 2.30 11.82
C TYR A 14 10.13 2.28 12.27
N GLU A 15 10.32 2.30 13.59
CA GLU A 15 11.64 2.31 14.24
C GLU A 15 11.56 1.56 15.57
N THR A 16 11.49 0.22 15.51
CA THR A 16 11.52 -0.68 16.67
C THR A 16 12.59 -1.76 16.48
N THR A 17 12.86 -2.53 17.54
CA THR A 17 13.79 -3.67 17.50
C THR A 17 13.35 -4.77 16.54
N GLU A 18 12.05 -4.91 16.30
CA GLU A 18 11.44 -5.93 15.44
C GLU A 18 11.20 -5.43 14.01
N LEU A 19 11.00 -4.12 13.83
CA LEU A 19 10.67 -3.50 12.55
C LEU A 19 11.29 -2.11 12.43
N ALA A 20 12.33 -2.01 11.61
CA ALA A 20 12.93 -0.75 11.20
C ALA A 20 12.81 -0.57 9.68
N GLN A 21 12.37 0.60 9.24
CA GLN A 21 12.42 0.94 7.82
C GLN A 21 13.80 1.47 7.44
N GLU A 22 14.50 0.70 6.59
CA GLU A 22 15.76 1.13 5.97
C GLU A 22 15.55 2.27 4.97
N ASN A 23 14.43 2.25 4.23
CA ASN A 23 14.11 3.27 3.23
C ASN A 23 12.60 3.56 3.12
N HIS A 24 12.25 4.64 2.43
CA HIS A 24 10.86 5.02 2.17
C HIS A 24 10.12 4.04 1.23
N TYR A 25 10.85 3.30 0.41
CA TYR A 25 10.29 2.41 -0.61
C TYR A 25 10.07 0.96 -0.15
N ASN A 26 10.25 0.63 1.14
CA ASN A 26 10.21 -0.74 1.66
C ASN A 26 8.99 -1.53 1.17
N PHE A 27 7.78 -1.10 1.55
CA PHE A 27 6.52 -1.65 1.08
C PHE A 27 5.57 -0.52 0.71
N ILE A 28 5.50 -0.22 -0.59
CA ILE A 28 4.65 0.87 -1.09
C ILE A 28 3.20 0.40 -1.16
N PRO A 29 2.27 1.11 -0.52
CA PRO A 29 0.85 0.83 -0.65
C PRO A 29 0.34 1.30 -2.01
N VAL A 30 -0.45 0.46 -2.65
CA VAL A 30 -0.96 0.64 -4.00
C VAL A 30 -2.48 0.47 -3.98
N SER A 31 -3.20 1.48 -4.48
CA SER A 31 -4.66 1.44 -4.62
C SER A 31 -5.04 1.15 -6.06
N ILE A 32 -5.78 0.06 -6.30
CA ILE A 32 -6.29 -0.30 -7.64
C ILE A 32 -7.58 0.42 -8.02
N THR A 33 -8.24 1.06 -7.06
CA THR A 33 -9.42 1.92 -7.26
C THR A 33 -9.08 3.41 -7.08
N GLY A 34 -7.78 3.75 -6.97
CA GLY A 34 -7.31 5.09 -6.69
C GLY A 34 -7.85 5.62 -5.37
N THR A 35 -8.52 6.78 -5.38
CA THR A 35 -9.16 7.36 -4.19
C THR A 35 -10.66 7.08 -4.13
N GLN A 36 -11.20 6.24 -5.01
CA GLN A 36 -12.63 5.96 -5.07
C GLN A 36 -13.00 4.97 -3.96
N CYS A 37 -14.00 5.33 -3.17
CA CYS A 37 -14.60 4.48 -2.15
C CYS A 37 -16.05 4.93 -1.97
N ALA A 38 -17.01 4.01 -2.13
CA ALA A 38 -18.42 4.27 -1.90
C ALA A 38 -18.79 4.22 -0.41
N LEU A 39 -17.90 3.66 0.43
CA LEU A 39 -18.11 3.51 1.86
C LEU A 39 -17.44 4.65 2.65
N ASP A 40 -18.16 5.21 3.62
CA ASP A 40 -17.64 6.19 4.59
C ASP A 40 -17.38 5.51 5.94
N CYS A 41 -16.57 4.45 5.95
CA CYS A 41 -16.29 3.70 7.17
C CYS A 41 -15.58 4.59 8.20
N ASP A 42 -16.00 4.50 9.48
CA ASP A 42 -15.39 5.24 10.60
C ASP A 42 -13.88 5.02 10.75
N HIS A 43 -13.37 3.92 10.22
CA HIS A 43 -11.94 3.60 10.24
C HIS A 43 -11.08 4.61 9.46
N CYS A 44 -11.51 5.02 8.27
CA CYS A 44 -10.65 5.84 7.39
C CYS A 44 -11.36 6.96 6.65
N LYS A 45 -12.69 6.91 6.49
CA LYS A 45 -13.48 7.91 5.73
C LYS A 45 -12.91 8.22 4.35
N GLY A 46 -12.38 7.19 3.67
CA GLY A 46 -11.67 7.28 2.40
C GLY A 46 -10.32 8.01 2.42
N GLN A 47 -9.86 8.56 3.56
CA GLN A 47 -8.65 9.37 3.63
C GLN A 47 -7.37 8.56 3.42
N LEU A 48 -7.35 7.30 3.85
CA LEU A 48 -6.18 6.42 3.69
C LEU A 48 -5.75 6.30 2.21
N LEU A 49 -6.72 6.20 1.31
CA LEU A 49 -6.47 6.00 -0.13
C LEU A 49 -5.70 7.18 -0.76
N LYS A 50 -5.83 8.38 -0.20
CA LYS A 50 -5.12 9.58 -0.67
C LYS A 50 -3.60 9.49 -0.50
N HIS A 51 -3.14 8.61 0.39
CA HIS A 51 -1.72 8.36 0.66
C HIS A 51 -1.19 7.12 -0.05
N MET A 52 -2.02 6.45 -0.85
CA MET A 52 -1.65 5.27 -1.62
C MET A 52 -1.31 5.65 -3.06
N LYS A 53 -0.40 4.89 -3.68
CA LYS A 53 -0.09 5.06 -5.10
C LYS A 53 -1.24 4.50 -5.94
N SER A 54 -1.89 5.35 -6.73
CA SER A 54 -2.97 4.94 -7.62
C SER A 54 -2.44 4.23 -8.87
N VAL A 55 -3.10 3.14 -9.26
CA VAL A 55 -2.95 2.44 -10.56
C VAL A 55 -4.30 1.89 -10.96
N SER A 56 -4.64 1.98 -12.24
CA SER A 56 -5.99 1.70 -12.75
C SER A 56 -6.07 0.45 -13.61
N ASP A 57 -4.93 -0.18 -13.92
CA ASP A 57 -4.84 -1.26 -14.89
C ASP A 57 -3.58 -2.12 -14.67
N PRO A 58 -3.54 -3.35 -15.19
CA PRO A 58 -2.41 -4.26 -14.99
C PRO A 58 -1.08 -3.77 -15.56
N GLU A 59 -1.09 -3.05 -16.69
CA GLU A 59 0.13 -2.57 -17.34
C GLU A 59 0.78 -1.45 -16.51
N SER A 60 -0.03 -0.52 -16.01
CA SER A 60 0.43 0.53 -15.12
C SER A 60 0.92 -0.02 -13.78
N LEU A 61 0.25 -1.04 -13.22
CA LEU A 61 0.73 -1.76 -12.03
C LEU A 61 2.11 -2.38 -12.28
N PHE A 62 2.30 -3.10 -13.39
CA PHE A 62 3.57 -3.71 -13.73
C PHE A 62 4.69 -2.69 -13.87
N LYS A 63 4.42 -1.58 -14.57
CA LYS A 63 5.36 -0.46 -14.71
C LYS A 63 5.74 0.13 -13.36
N VAL A 64 4.75 0.36 -12.48
CA VAL A 64 4.99 0.88 -11.12
C VAL A 64 5.86 -0.06 -10.31
N CYS A 65 5.58 -1.37 -10.34
CA CYS A 65 6.41 -2.35 -9.64
C CYS A 65 7.84 -2.36 -10.18
N THR A 66 8.02 -2.32 -11.51
CA THR A 66 9.33 -2.26 -12.16
C THR A 66 10.13 -1.02 -11.73
N ASP A 67 9.49 0.14 -11.68
CA ASP A 67 10.13 1.39 -11.23
C ASP A 67 10.46 1.37 -9.74
N LEU A 68 9.64 0.71 -8.92
CA LEU A 68 9.88 0.54 -7.49
C LEU A 68 11.04 -0.41 -7.20
N THR A 69 11.19 -1.49 -7.97
CA THR A 69 12.35 -2.39 -7.86
C THR A 69 13.66 -1.62 -8.08
N ARG A 70 13.70 -0.71 -9.06
CA ARG A 70 14.86 0.18 -9.32
C ARG A 70 15.17 1.13 -8.15
N LYS A 71 14.20 1.37 -7.26
CA LYS A 71 14.33 2.20 -6.05
C LYS A 71 14.60 1.39 -4.78
N ASN A 72 15.00 0.12 -4.92
CA ASN A 72 15.22 -0.81 -3.80
C ASN A 72 13.97 -1.01 -2.93
N ALA A 73 12.79 -1.01 -3.55
CA ALA A 73 11.58 -1.45 -2.86
C ALA A 73 11.62 -2.96 -2.58
N LYS A 74 11.21 -3.37 -1.37
CA LYS A 74 11.11 -4.79 -0.99
C LYS A 74 9.79 -5.41 -1.47
N GLY A 75 8.75 -4.60 -1.68
CA GLY A 75 7.49 -5.03 -2.28
C GLY A 75 6.44 -3.93 -2.36
N VAL A 76 5.22 -4.35 -2.71
CA VAL A 76 4.02 -3.50 -2.72
C VAL A 76 2.89 -4.15 -1.93
N LEU A 77 2.00 -3.34 -1.38
CA LEU A 77 0.77 -3.80 -0.72
C LEU A 77 -0.42 -3.34 -1.56
N ILE A 78 -1.13 -4.27 -2.19
CA ILE A 78 -2.23 -3.96 -3.10
C ILE A 78 -3.54 -3.95 -2.29
N SER A 79 -4.31 -2.86 -2.43
CA SER A 79 -5.62 -2.67 -1.81
C SER A 79 -6.43 -1.66 -2.63
N GLY A 80 -7.50 -1.11 -2.06
CA GLY A 80 -8.31 -0.04 -2.67
C GLY A 80 -9.50 0.33 -1.79
N GLY A 81 -10.26 1.33 -2.23
CA GLY A 81 -11.58 1.61 -1.67
C GLY A 81 -12.64 0.66 -2.20
N CYS A 82 -13.65 0.41 -1.36
CA CYS A 82 -14.73 -0.51 -1.67
C CYS A 82 -15.88 0.18 -2.44
N ASP A 83 -16.56 -0.57 -3.29
CA ASP A 83 -17.88 -0.24 -3.79
C ASP A 83 -18.98 -0.38 -2.70
N SER A 84 -20.23 -0.10 -3.05
CA SER A 84 -21.36 -0.16 -2.11
C SER A 84 -21.66 -1.57 -1.60
N ALA A 85 -21.11 -2.61 -2.22
CA ALA A 85 -21.21 -4.00 -1.78
C ALA A 85 -20.01 -4.44 -0.92
N GLY A 86 -19.04 -3.54 -0.67
CA GLY A 86 -17.85 -3.85 0.12
C GLY A 86 -16.70 -4.48 -0.68
N LYS A 87 -16.79 -4.49 -2.01
CA LYS A 87 -15.77 -5.08 -2.88
C LYS A 87 -14.76 -4.04 -3.35
N VAL A 88 -13.48 -4.41 -3.36
CA VAL A 88 -12.39 -3.65 -4.02
C VAL A 88 -12.29 -4.05 -5.50
#